data_AF-A0A2E7JBA3-F1
#
_entry.id   AF-A0A2E7JBA3-F1
#
_cell.length_a   1.000
_cell.length_b   1.000
_cell.length_c   1.000
_cell.angle_alpha   90.00
_cell.angle_beta   90.00
_cell.angle_gamma   90.00
#
_symmetry.space_group_name_H-M   'P 1'
#
loop_
_entity.id
_entity.type
_entity.pdbx_description
1 polymer ?
#
loop_
_entity_poly.entity_id
_entity_poly.type
_entity_poly.pdbx_seq_one_letter_code
_entity_poly.pdbx_strand_id
1 'polypeptide(L)'
;MNASTNMIATDQPLWLDVLAEQCQQSSQRAVAQELNVSATMISQALNGRYPGDIAKLERAVRGAYMGATVNCPVLGELETHRCIANQKQKASSVNPTRVQLFRACQKCEYKEA
;
A
#
# COMPACT_ATOMS: atom_id res chain seq x y z
N MET A 1 13.58 -1.25 -21.68
CA MET A 1 13.66 -1.20 -20.21
C MET A 1 12.56 -2.09 -19.63
N ASN A 2 12.96 -3.32 -19.26
CA ASN A 2 12.40 -4.23 -18.26
C ASN A 2 10.92 -4.04 -17.81
N ALA A 3 9.99 -4.39 -18.71
CA ALA A 3 8.68 -4.88 -18.31
C ALA A 3 8.79 -6.40 -18.10
N SER A 4 9.16 -6.81 -16.88
CA SER A 4 9.02 -8.21 -16.45
C SER A 4 7.66 -8.39 -15.80
N THR A 5 6.60 -8.32 -16.60
CA THR A 5 5.26 -8.77 -16.20
C THR A 5 5.24 -10.29 -16.37
N ASN A 6 5.70 -11.01 -15.36
CA ASN A 6 5.56 -12.46 -15.33
C ASN A 6 4.18 -12.78 -14.74
N MET A 7 3.17 -12.95 -15.61
CA MET A 7 1.90 -13.55 -15.25
C MET A 7 2.15 -15.05 -15.01
N ILE A 8 2.40 -15.42 -13.75
CA ILE A 8 2.25 -16.81 -13.32
C ILE A 8 1.11 -16.78 -12.31
N ALA A 9 -0.05 -17.28 -12.75
CA ALA A 9 -1.14 -17.69 -11.87
C ALA A 9 -0.58 -18.77 -10.94
N THR A 10 0.00 -18.30 -9.83
CA THR A 10 0.47 -19.14 -8.74
C THR A 10 -0.63 -19.08 -7.69
N ASP A 11 -0.91 -20.19 -7.04
CA ASP A 11 -1.78 -20.32 -5.87
C ASP A 11 -1.16 -19.57 -4.67
N GLN A 12 -0.77 -18.31 -4.89
CA GLN A 12 -0.17 -17.44 -3.91
C GLN A 12 -1.33 -16.83 -3.10
N PRO A 13 -1.24 -16.84 -1.76
CA PRO A 13 -2.24 -16.20 -0.92
C PRO A 13 -2.51 -14.76 -1.38
N LEU A 14 -3.78 -14.41 -1.61
CA LEU A 14 -4.21 -13.08 -2.08
C LEU A 14 -3.54 -11.91 -1.33
N TRP A 15 -3.28 -12.07 -0.03
CA TRP A 15 -2.63 -11.04 0.77
C TRP A 15 -1.18 -10.72 0.32
N LEU A 16 -0.45 -11.69 -0.24
CA LEU A 16 0.89 -11.45 -0.78
C LEU A 16 0.85 -10.64 -2.08
N ASP A 17 -0.19 -10.85 -2.91
CA ASP A 17 -0.40 -10.07 -4.13
C ASP A 17 -0.70 -8.61 -3.78
N VAL A 18 -1.59 -8.40 -2.80
CA VAL A 18 -1.89 -7.07 -2.25
C VAL A 18 -0.62 -6.44 -1.68
N LEU A 19 0.18 -7.17 -0.89
CA LEU A 19 1.46 -6.67 -0.37
C LEU A 19 2.42 -6.25 -1.50
N ALA A 20 2.50 -7.05 -2.57
CA ALA A 20 3.36 -6.78 -3.73
C ALA A 20 2.91 -5.51 -4.46
N GLU A 21 1.60 -5.35 -4.69
CA GLU A 21 1.01 -4.17 -5.32
C GLU A 21 1.30 -2.91 -4.50
N GLN A 22 1.08 -2.96 -3.19
CA GLN A 22 1.37 -1.82 -2.29
C GLN A 22 2.84 -1.40 -2.33
N CYS A 23 3.74 -2.37 -2.43
CA CYS A 23 5.16 -2.11 -2.61
C CYS A 23 5.49 -1.48 -3.96
N GLN A 24 4.74 -1.80 -5.03
CA GLN A 24 4.90 -1.20 -6.36
C GLN A 24 4.35 0.22 -6.43
N GLN A 25 3.20 0.48 -5.80
CA GLN A 25 2.60 1.82 -5.75
C GLN A 25 3.42 2.82 -4.89
N SER A 26 4.22 2.31 -3.95
CA SER A 26 5.02 3.13 -3.04
C SER A 26 6.48 2.66 -2.98
N SER A 27 6.89 2.01 -1.89
CA SER A 27 8.15 1.31 -1.76
C SER A 27 8.06 0.32 -0.60
N GLN A 28 8.86 -0.76 -0.64
CA GLN A 28 8.94 -1.73 0.47
C GLN A 28 9.25 -1.07 1.82
N ARG A 29 10.02 0.04 1.82
CA ARG A 29 10.36 0.77 3.05
C ARG A 29 9.15 1.52 3.61
N ALA A 30 8.33 2.13 2.76
CA ALA A 30 7.12 2.82 3.18
C ALA A 30 6.08 1.83 3.74
N VAL A 31 5.85 0.73 3.03
CA VAL A 31 4.96 -0.36 3.46
C VAL A 31 5.43 -0.99 4.78
N ALA A 32 6.74 -1.19 4.95
CA ALA A 32 7.32 -1.68 6.21
C ALA A 32 7.00 -0.77 7.40
N GLN A 33 7.14 0.55 7.22
CA GLN A 33 6.82 1.52 8.26
C GLN A 33 5.32 1.52 8.60
N GLU A 34 4.47 1.42 7.57
CA GLU A 34 3.03 1.42 7.73
C GLU A 34 2.51 0.18 8.46
N LEU A 35 3.04 -1.00 8.11
CA LEU A 35 2.70 -2.27 8.77
C LEU A 35 3.43 -2.48 10.10
N ASN A 36 4.32 -1.56 10.49
CA ASN A 36 5.20 -1.69 11.65
C ASN A 36 6.02 -3.01 11.65
N VAL A 37 6.59 -3.33 10.49
CA VAL A 37 7.48 -4.49 10.26
C VAL A 37 8.80 -4.05 9.63
N SER A 38 9.75 -4.96 9.44
CA SER A 38 11.01 -4.65 8.75
C SER A 38 10.87 -4.79 7.22
N ALA A 39 11.57 -3.94 6.47
CA ALA A 39 11.63 -4.06 5.00
C ALA A 39 12.21 -5.41 4.56
N THR A 40 13.15 -5.98 5.33
CA THR A 40 13.69 -7.32 5.10
C THR A 40 12.62 -8.40 5.24
N MET A 41 11.71 -8.28 6.21
CA MET A 41 10.59 -9.21 6.37
C MET A 41 9.68 -9.20 5.14
N ILE A 42 9.33 -8.01 4.62
CA ILE A 42 8.56 -7.86 3.39
C ILE A 42 9.29 -8.49 2.20
N SER A 43 10.56 -8.14 2.00
CA SER A 43 11.36 -8.69 0.90
C SER A 43 11.45 -10.21 0.96
N GLN A 44 11.70 -10.79 2.13
CA GLN A 44 11.76 -12.24 2.30
C GLN A 44 10.40 -12.92 2.10
N ALA A 45 9.30 -12.28 2.54
CA ALA A 45 7.95 -12.80 2.36
C ALA A 45 7.56 -12.84 0.87
N LEU A 46 7.80 -11.75 0.14
CA LEU A 46 7.54 -11.66 -1.30
C LEU A 46 8.37 -12.64 -2.14
N ASN A 47 9.55 -13.03 -1.64
CA ASN A 47 10.40 -14.03 -2.29
C ASN A 47 10.09 -15.48 -1.82
N GLY A 48 9.10 -15.69 -0.95
CA GLY A 48 8.74 -17.01 -0.41
C GLY A 48 9.81 -17.62 0.51
N ARG A 49 10.69 -16.80 1.09
CA ARG A 49 11.85 -17.25 1.89
C ARG A 49 11.78 -16.88 3.36
N TYR A 50 10.72 -16.21 3.82
CA TYR A 50 10.62 -15.77 5.21
C TYR A 50 10.36 -16.97 6.15
N PRO A 51 11.31 -17.35 7.02
CA PRO A 51 11.17 -18.53 7.88
C PRO A 51 10.44 -18.22 9.20
N GLY A 52 10.06 -16.96 9.43
CA GLY A 52 9.43 -16.50 10.66
C GLY A 52 7.90 -16.61 10.63
N ASP A 53 7.25 -15.87 11.53
CA ASP A 53 5.79 -15.84 11.65
C ASP A 53 5.15 -15.06 10.50
N ILE A 54 4.91 -15.78 9.39
CA ILE A 54 4.24 -15.25 8.20
C ILE A 54 2.78 -14.87 8.49
N ALA A 55 2.13 -15.53 9.45
CA ALA A 55 0.74 -15.26 9.83
C ALA A 55 0.59 -13.89 10.52
N LYS A 56 1.62 -13.44 11.25
CA LYS A 56 1.67 -12.06 11.77
C LYS A 56 1.70 -11.03 10.64
N LEU A 57 2.51 -11.26 9.61
CA LEU A 57 2.58 -10.37 8.45
C LEU A 57 1.26 -10.39 7.68
N GLU A 58 0.68 -11.57 7.45
CA GLU A 58 -0.62 -11.74 6.81
C GLU A 58 -1.72 -10.95 7.54
N ARG A 59 -1.81 -11.06 8.88
CA ARG A 59 -2.82 -10.30 9.64
C ARG A 59 -2.62 -8.79 9.52
N ALA A 60 -1.37 -8.32 9.54
CA ALA A 60 -1.06 -6.90 9.36
C ALA A 60 -1.47 -6.42 7.96
N VAL A 61 -1.14 -7.19 6.93
CA VAL A 61 -1.52 -6.92 5.54
C VAL A 61 -3.02 -6.96 5.37
N ARG A 62 -3.73 -7.95 5.92
CA ARG A 62 -5.19 -8.02 5.84
C ARG A 62 -5.85 -6.82 6.51
N GLY A 63 -5.38 -6.46 7.71
CA GLY A 63 -5.93 -5.35 8.49
C GLY A 63 -5.66 -3.97 7.88
N ALA A 64 -4.51 -3.79 7.23
CA ALA A 64 -4.19 -2.56 6.51
C ALA A 64 -4.83 -2.57 5.11
N TYR A 65 -4.50 -3.57 4.30
CA TYR A 65 -4.63 -3.49 2.86
C TYR A 65 -5.80 -4.29 2.26
N MET A 66 -6.48 -5.10 3.06
CA MET A 66 -7.63 -5.90 2.59
C MET A 66 -8.95 -5.51 3.26
N GLY A 67 -8.96 -4.38 3.97
CA GLY A 67 -10.18 -3.68 4.35
C GLY A 67 -10.82 -2.98 3.13
N ALA A 68 -11.93 -2.29 3.33
CA ALA A 68 -12.63 -1.60 2.25
C ALA A 68 -11.69 -0.71 1.41
N THR A 69 -11.77 -0.82 0.08
CA THR A 69 -11.04 0.04 -0.86
C THR A 69 -11.91 1.24 -1.26
N VAL A 70 -11.25 2.32 -1.64
CA VAL A 70 -11.88 3.52 -2.21
C VAL A 70 -11.14 3.89 -3.49
N ASN A 71 -11.83 4.54 -4.43
CA ASN A 71 -11.20 5.00 -5.66
C ASN A 71 -10.74 6.45 -5.51
N CYS A 72 -9.45 6.69 -5.29
CA CYS A 72 -8.89 8.03 -5.21
C CYS A 72 -8.66 8.60 -6.60
N PRO A 73 -9.11 9.84 -6.89
CA PRO A 73 -8.89 10.48 -8.18
C PRO A 73 -7.42 10.79 -8.49
N VAL A 74 -6.50 10.68 -7.51
CA VAL A 74 -5.06 10.95 -7.69
C VAL A 74 -4.22 9.67 -7.65
N LEU A 75 -4.55 8.73 -6.77
CA LEU A 75 -3.77 7.51 -6.54
C LEU A 75 -4.40 6.24 -7.16
N GLY A 76 -5.62 6.34 -7.70
CA GLY A 76 -6.39 5.18 -8.15
C GLY A 76 -7.02 4.44 -6.97
N GLU A 77 -7.25 3.15 -7.14
CA GLU A 77 -7.75 2.30 -6.07
C GLU A 77 -6.72 2.20 -4.93
N LEU A 78 -7.16 2.52 -3.72
CA LEU A 78 -6.36 2.38 -2.50
C LEU A 78 -7.26 2.05 -1.32
N GLU A 79 -6.63 1.61 -0.24
CA GLU A 79 -7.33 1.18 0.95
C GLU A 79 -7.80 2.35 1.79
N THR A 80 -8.92 2.15 2.47
CA THR A 80 -9.55 3.23 3.25
C THR A 80 -8.58 3.83 4.26
N HIS A 81 -7.74 3.04 4.95
CA HIS A 81 -6.79 3.60 5.92
C HIS A 81 -5.67 4.41 5.26
N ARG A 82 -5.17 4.01 4.06
CA ARG A 82 -4.23 4.80 3.27
C ARG A 82 -4.88 6.09 2.80
N CYS A 83 -6.14 6.04 2.39
CA CYS A 83 -6.90 7.24 2.04
C CYS A 83 -6.94 8.21 3.23
N ILE A 84 -7.32 7.73 4.42
CA ILE A 84 -7.36 8.53 5.66
C ILE A 84 -5.97 9.06 6.03
N ALA A 85 -4.91 8.24 5.93
CA ALA A 85 -3.54 8.67 6.20
C ALA A 85 -3.09 9.78 5.25
N ASN A 86 -3.41 9.67 3.95
CA ASN A 86 -3.12 10.69 2.95
C ASN A 86 -3.88 12.00 3.20
N GLN A 87 -5.14 11.91 3.66
CA GLN A 87 -5.98 13.05 4.05
C GLN A 87 -5.42 13.80 5.27
N LYS A 88 -4.87 13.08 6.27
CA LYS A 88 -4.29 13.66 7.50
C LYS A 88 -2.97 14.40 7.27
N GLN A 89 -2.27 14.09 6.19
CA GLN A 89 -0.99 14.72 5.87
C GLN A 89 -1.18 16.16 5.35
N LYS A 90 -0.33 17.09 5.80
CA LYS A 90 -0.36 18.50 5.37
C LYS A 90 -0.01 18.66 3.89
N ALA A 91 -0.44 19.78 3.31
CA ALA A 91 0.04 20.23 2.01
C ALA A 91 1.57 20.46 2.05
N SER A 92 2.25 20.21 0.94
CA SER A 92 3.68 20.47 0.78
C SER A 92 3.91 21.21 -0.53
N SER A 93 4.69 22.30 -0.48
CA SER A 93 4.99 23.11 -1.68
C SER A 93 6.06 22.47 -2.58
N VAL A 94 6.80 21.48 -2.07
CA VAL A 94 7.92 20.85 -2.80
C VAL A 94 7.57 19.50 -3.42
N ASN A 95 6.43 18.90 -3.05
CA ASN A 95 5.98 17.62 -3.59
C ASN A 95 4.70 17.82 -4.40
N PRO A 96 4.76 17.80 -5.75
CA PRO A 96 3.62 18.07 -6.61
C PRO A 96 2.48 17.06 -6.42
N THR A 97 2.79 15.78 -6.14
CA THR A 97 1.79 14.75 -5.82
C THR A 97 1.05 15.08 -4.53
N ARG A 98 1.75 15.60 -3.51
CA ARG A 98 1.10 16.04 -2.25
C ARG A 98 0.21 17.26 -2.46
N VAL A 99 0.58 18.19 -3.35
CA VAL A 99 -0.31 19.32 -3.72
C VAL A 99 -1.59 18.81 -4.39
N GLN A 100 -1.45 17.88 -5.33
CA GLN A 100 -2.58 17.27 -6.04
C GLN A 100 -3.51 16.52 -5.07
N LEU A 101 -2.93 15.67 -4.21
CA LEU A 101 -3.66 14.96 -3.15
C LEU A 101 -4.41 15.93 -2.24
N PHE A 102 -3.74 16.96 -1.72
CA PHE A 102 -4.38 17.92 -0.83
C PHE A 102 -5.58 18.63 -1.48
N ARG A 103 -5.43 19.05 -2.74
CA ARG A 103 -6.54 19.68 -3.50
C ARG A 103 -7.68 18.71 -3.78
N ALA A 104 -7.37 17.45 -4.13
CA ALA A 104 -8.37 16.43 -4.41
C ALA A 104 -9.13 16.03 -3.13
N CYS A 105 -8.43 15.78 -2.03
CA CYS A 105 -9.02 15.40 -0.75
C CYS A 105 -10.01 16.44 -0.22
N GLN A 106 -9.80 17.73 -0.50
CA GLN A 106 -10.74 18.79 -0.09
C GLN A 106 -12.14 18.67 -0.72
N LYS A 107 -12.25 18.00 -1.88
CA LYS A 107 -13.49 17.85 -2.65
C LYS A 107 -13.92 16.37 -2.77
N CYS A 108 -13.25 15.48 -2.04
CA CYS A 108 -13.45 14.04 -2.15
C CYS A 108 -14.70 13.60 -1.36
N GLU A 109 -15.46 12.64 -1.90
CA GLU A 109 -16.62 12.05 -1.22
C GLU A 109 -16.23 11.23 0.02
N TYR A 110 -15.01 10.68 0.05
CA TYR A 110 -14.45 9.89 1.14
C TYR A 110 -13.71 10.75 2.19
N LYS A 111 -13.92 12.08 2.18
CA LYS A 111 -13.25 12.99 3.10
C LYS A 111 -13.76 12.76 4.54
N GLU A 112 -12.86 12.45 5.46
CA GLU A 112 -13.17 12.37 6.89
C GLU A 112 -13.37 13.80 7.44
N ALA A 113 -14.45 13.99 8.21
CA ALA A 113 -14.89 15.31 8.71
C ALA A 113 -13.97 15.89 9.79
#